data_AF-A0A852ZCF0-F1
#
_entry.id   AF-A0A852ZCF0-F1
#
_cell.length_a   1.000
_cell.length_b   1.000
_cell.length_c   1.000
_cell.angle_alpha   90.00
_cell.angle_beta   90.00
_cell.angle_gamma   90.00
#
_symmetry.space_group_name_H-M   'P 1'
#
loop_
_entity.id
_entity.type
_entity.pdbx_description
1 polymer ?
#
loop_
_entity_poly.entity_id
_entity_poly.type
_entity_poly.pdbx_seq_one_letter_code
_entity_poly.pdbx_strand_id
1 'polypeptide(L)'
;MKTTQRPSMARPDQGGRRAAPDRTLVFGVVGPADLVPRVAAAAEAAPALRAVRLPYRQEQETARILREHADEVDAWLFTGVVPHAIADAEHAVGAPAGHVSYSGLTLLAALFRLGQQGRDLSLISIDTLDPLEVRETLAEAGLAPDAARTMVYAPEVRSRDVVAFHRQARDEGATVAVTCLRSAYDVLRKEMPVVRLAPSPRDIRDAVDDLALQTRNAHHSDAQVALGFVELAETDPALERDLGELGGAVVRIDAERYLLVTTRGPLERVTDGFRSAPFLGRLAERHDHVHVGLGIGRSAGEAAAHASRALARARAQGDLAAVLAAPHDADIILAVGEPAEGAGPTDLGRLAQRLGMSRATLQSLRQFLEGVEEGRVTATELALAFEIQERSARRLLKRLERAGAAVPIGTLNEGQMGRPPVVYHVELA
;
A
#
# COMPACT_ATOMS: atom_id res chain seq x y z
N MET A 1 -34.03 9.78 65.91
CA MET A 1 -33.07 8.66 65.88
C MET A 1 -31.84 9.10 65.11
N LYS A 2 -30.67 9.07 65.76
CA LYS A 2 -29.37 9.35 65.15
C LYS A 2 -29.00 8.17 64.26
N THR A 3 -28.70 8.42 62.98
CA THR A 3 -28.14 7.39 62.09
C THR A 3 -26.79 7.86 61.59
N THR A 4 -25.85 6.95 61.73
CA THR A 4 -24.40 7.09 61.75
C THR A 4 -23.81 7.29 60.36
N GLN A 5 -22.91 8.28 60.23
CA GLN A 5 -22.00 8.44 59.09
C GLN A 5 -21.03 7.24 58.99
N ARG A 6 -20.87 6.70 57.78
CA ARG A 6 -19.66 5.94 57.37
C ARG A 6 -18.94 6.75 56.28
N PRO A 7 -17.61 6.93 56.35
CA PRO A 7 -16.88 7.66 55.32
C PRO A 7 -16.67 6.77 54.09
N SER A 8 -16.97 7.33 52.92
CA SER A 8 -16.70 6.72 51.61
C SER A 8 -15.20 6.76 51.34
N MET A 9 -14.58 5.58 51.20
CA MET A 9 -13.19 5.43 50.79
C MET A 9 -13.04 5.86 49.32
N ALA A 10 -12.15 6.82 49.09
CA ALA A 10 -11.71 7.24 47.76
C ALA A 10 -11.11 6.04 46.99
N ARG A 11 -11.61 5.80 45.78
CA ARG A 11 -10.93 4.94 44.81
C ARG A 11 -9.72 5.70 44.25
N PRO A 12 -8.54 5.07 44.14
CA PRO A 12 -7.40 5.72 43.51
C PRO A 12 -7.69 5.94 42.03
N ASP A 13 -7.34 7.13 41.59
CA ASP A 13 -7.37 7.62 40.22
C ASP A 13 -6.61 6.65 39.32
N GLN A 14 -7.33 5.83 38.55
CA GLN A 14 -6.75 5.06 37.46
C GLN A 14 -6.45 6.06 36.34
N GLY A 15 -5.24 6.63 36.41
CA GLY A 15 -4.67 7.44 35.35
C GLY A 15 -4.81 6.70 34.03
N GLY A 16 -5.78 7.14 33.22
CA GLY A 16 -5.94 6.69 31.87
C GLY A 16 -4.62 6.88 31.16
N ARG A 17 -3.97 5.78 30.76
CA ARG A 17 -2.88 5.80 29.80
C ARG A 17 -3.38 6.58 28.59
N ARG A 18 -3.01 7.85 28.47
CA ARG A 18 -3.14 8.60 27.23
C ARG A 18 -2.39 7.78 26.17
N ALA A 19 -3.14 7.26 25.21
CA ALA A 19 -2.56 6.74 23.99
C ALA A 19 -1.56 7.78 23.46
N ALA A 20 -0.36 7.34 23.05
CA ALA A 20 0.60 8.22 22.41
C ALA A 20 -0.11 8.99 21.28
N PRO A 21 0.12 10.31 21.12
CA PRO A 21 -0.55 11.07 20.08
C PRO A 21 -0.24 10.42 18.73
N ASP A 22 -1.30 10.07 17.99
CA ASP A 22 -1.22 9.52 16.64
C ASP A 22 -0.32 10.46 15.83
N ARG A 23 0.72 9.90 15.17
CA ARG A 23 1.65 10.67 14.34
C ARG A 23 0.82 11.51 13.36
N THR A 24 1.10 12.81 13.29
CA THR A 24 0.45 13.67 12.30
C THR A 24 0.86 13.23 10.89
N LEU A 25 -0.11 12.90 10.05
CA LEU A 25 0.10 12.55 8.64
C LEU A 25 0.15 13.82 7.78
N VAL A 26 1.01 13.82 6.76
CA VAL A 26 1.15 14.92 5.81
C VAL A 26 0.70 14.46 4.41
N PHE A 27 -0.39 15.01 3.90
CA PHE A 27 -0.91 14.68 2.57
C PHE A 27 -0.54 15.73 1.54
N GLY A 28 0.06 15.31 0.42
CA GLY A 28 0.22 16.13 -0.77
C GLY A 28 -1.08 16.18 -1.56
N VAL A 29 -1.77 17.32 -1.51
CA VAL A 29 -3.05 17.52 -2.23
C VAL A 29 -2.77 18.09 -3.61
N VAL A 30 -2.96 17.25 -4.64
CA VAL A 30 -2.59 17.55 -6.04
C VAL A 30 -3.84 17.68 -6.90
N GLY A 31 -3.99 18.82 -7.58
CA GLY A 31 -5.21 19.15 -8.31
C GLY A 31 -5.15 20.50 -9.03
N PRO A 32 -6.23 20.91 -9.71
CA PRO A 32 -6.31 22.24 -10.28
C PRO A 32 -6.39 23.29 -9.15
N ALA A 33 -5.84 24.48 -9.41
CA ALA A 33 -5.68 25.55 -8.41
C ALA A 33 -6.95 25.96 -7.65
N ASP A 34 -8.13 25.75 -8.23
CA ASP A 34 -9.41 26.07 -7.59
C ASP A 34 -9.95 24.97 -6.65
N LEU A 35 -9.54 23.71 -6.82
CA LEU A 35 -10.00 22.60 -5.97
C LEU A 35 -9.06 22.30 -4.82
N VAL A 36 -7.75 22.47 -5.02
CA VAL A 36 -6.72 22.17 -4.01
C VAL A 36 -7.00 22.83 -2.66
N PRO A 37 -7.34 24.14 -2.56
CA PRO A 37 -7.60 24.77 -1.27
C PRO A 37 -8.77 24.13 -0.52
N ARG A 38 -9.84 23.75 -1.24
CA ARG A 38 -11.04 23.15 -0.67
C ARG A 38 -10.79 21.72 -0.19
N VAL A 39 -10.07 20.92 -0.98
CA VAL A 39 -9.72 19.55 -0.60
C VAL A 39 -8.73 19.54 0.56
N ALA A 40 -7.72 20.41 0.54
CA ALA A 40 -6.77 20.57 1.63
C ALA A 40 -7.43 20.99 2.94
N ALA A 41 -8.37 21.95 2.91
CA ALA A 41 -9.09 22.39 4.10
C ALA A 41 -9.95 21.26 4.71
N ALA A 42 -10.57 20.43 3.87
CA ALA A 42 -11.33 19.27 4.34
C ALA A 42 -10.42 18.18 4.93
N ALA A 43 -9.24 17.97 4.34
CA ALA A 43 -8.24 17.05 4.87
C ALA A 43 -7.73 17.54 6.24
N GLU A 44 -7.40 18.82 6.38
CA GLU A 44 -6.94 19.44 7.63
C GLU A 44 -8.01 19.48 8.74
N ALA A 45 -9.29 19.29 8.40
CA ALA A 45 -10.35 19.13 9.39
C ALA A 45 -10.30 17.75 10.08
N ALA A 46 -9.60 16.76 9.49
CA ALA A 46 -9.39 15.47 10.11
C ALA A 46 -8.32 15.57 11.23
N PRO A 47 -8.52 14.89 12.38
CA PRO A 47 -7.54 14.90 13.46
C PRO A 47 -6.18 14.36 13.02
N ALA A 48 -5.10 15.01 13.45
CA ALA A 48 -3.72 14.62 13.16
C ALA A 48 -3.40 14.49 11.65
N LEU A 49 -3.96 15.39 10.83
CA LEU A 49 -3.67 15.46 9.40
C LEU A 49 -3.30 16.90 9.00
N ARG A 50 -2.23 17.04 8.21
CA ARG A 50 -1.81 18.29 7.57
C ARG A 50 -1.80 18.12 6.05
N ALA A 51 -2.19 19.16 5.31
CA ALA A 51 -2.18 19.13 3.86
C ALA A 51 -1.14 20.09 3.25
N VAL A 52 -0.32 19.58 2.34
CA VAL A 52 0.53 20.37 1.44
C VAL A 52 -0.27 20.65 0.17
N ARG A 53 -0.46 21.93 -0.16
CA ARG A 53 -1.27 22.36 -1.31
C ARG A 53 -0.40 22.43 -2.55
N LEU A 54 -0.65 21.55 -3.52
CA LEU A 54 0.19 21.39 -4.71
C LEU A 54 -0.65 21.57 -5.99
N PRO A 55 -0.97 22.82 -6.37
CA PRO A 55 -1.80 23.10 -7.52
C PRO A 55 -1.05 22.94 -8.84
N TYR A 56 -1.70 22.36 -9.84
CA TYR A 56 -1.26 22.40 -11.24
C TYR A 56 -2.10 23.38 -12.07
N ARG A 57 -1.55 23.80 -13.22
CA ARG A 57 -2.32 24.47 -14.28
C ARG A 57 -2.80 23.47 -15.34
N GLN A 58 -1.98 22.46 -15.62
CA GLN A 58 -2.29 21.36 -16.54
C GLN A 58 -2.08 20.03 -15.84
N GLU A 59 -2.94 19.06 -16.14
CA GLU A 59 -2.91 17.73 -15.51
C GLU A 59 -1.59 17.00 -15.78
N GLN A 60 -0.89 17.31 -16.87
CA GLN A 60 0.42 16.75 -17.22
C GLN A 60 1.54 17.19 -16.26
N GLU A 61 1.34 18.24 -15.47
CA GLU A 61 2.32 18.66 -14.46
C GLU A 61 2.35 17.73 -13.24
N THR A 62 1.37 16.84 -13.09
CA THR A 62 1.21 15.99 -11.90
C THR A 62 2.47 15.19 -11.58
N ALA A 63 3.06 14.47 -12.54
CA ALA A 63 4.24 13.65 -12.27
C ALA A 63 5.48 14.47 -11.88
N ARG A 64 5.61 15.69 -12.39
CA ARG A 64 6.68 16.63 -11.98
C ARG A 64 6.48 17.07 -10.53
N ILE A 65 5.27 17.48 -10.18
CA ILE A 65 4.91 17.90 -8.81
C ILE A 65 5.19 16.78 -7.80
N LEU A 66 4.81 15.54 -8.14
CA LEU A 66 5.06 14.39 -7.27
C LEU A 66 6.55 14.19 -6.99
N ARG A 67 7.39 14.25 -8.03
CA ARG A 67 8.85 14.10 -7.89
C ARG A 67 9.49 15.22 -7.07
N GLU A 68 9.02 16.45 -7.23
CA GLU A 68 9.57 17.61 -6.52
C GLU A 68 9.24 17.60 -5.01
N HIS A 69 8.13 16.97 -4.61
CA HIS A 69 7.62 17.01 -3.23
C HIS A 69 7.55 15.63 -2.55
N ALA A 70 8.18 14.60 -3.12
CA ALA A 70 8.10 13.22 -2.61
C ALA A 70 8.57 13.07 -1.16
N ASP A 71 9.59 13.84 -0.76
CA ASP A 71 10.16 13.78 0.59
C ASP A 71 9.38 14.60 1.63
N GLU A 72 8.37 15.38 1.20
CA GLU A 72 7.61 16.28 2.05
C GLU A 72 6.30 15.68 2.59
N VAL A 73 5.86 14.54 2.03
CA VAL A 73 4.52 13.99 2.24
C VAL A 73 4.57 12.50 2.61
N ASP A 74 3.60 12.08 3.42
CA ASP A 74 3.37 10.67 3.78
C ASP A 74 2.47 9.97 2.75
N ALA A 75 1.63 10.72 2.03
CA ALA A 75 0.69 10.20 1.03
C ALA A 75 0.22 11.27 0.03
N TRP A 76 -0.36 10.82 -1.09
CA TRP A 76 -0.87 11.67 -2.17
C TRP A 76 -2.39 11.64 -2.26
N LEU A 77 -3.02 12.81 -2.16
CA LEU A 77 -4.47 12.97 -2.36
C LEU A 77 -4.74 13.76 -3.64
N PHE A 78 -5.18 13.08 -4.68
CA PHE A 78 -5.57 13.70 -5.93
C PHE A 78 -7.00 14.23 -5.87
N THR A 79 -7.25 15.42 -6.40
CA THR A 79 -8.61 16.00 -6.39
C THR A 79 -9.58 15.32 -7.37
N GLY A 80 -9.12 14.33 -8.14
CA GLY A 80 -9.90 13.58 -9.11
C GLY A 80 -9.08 12.46 -9.76
N VAL A 81 -9.73 11.60 -10.55
CA VAL A 81 -9.11 10.40 -11.16
C VAL A 81 -8.04 10.72 -12.21
N VAL A 82 -8.17 11.84 -12.93
CA VAL A 82 -7.26 12.20 -14.03
C VAL A 82 -5.80 12.36 -13.59
N PRO A 83 -5.46 13.23 -12.62
CA PRO A 83 -4.07 13.34 -12.14
C PRO A 83 -3.57 12.04 -11.49
N HIS A 84 -4.46 11.26 -10.85
CA HIS A 84 -4.08 9.96 -10.30
C HIS A 84 -3.66 8.97 -11.39
N ALA A 85 -4.46 8.85 -12.45
CA ALA A 85 -4.15 7.98 -13.58
C ALA A 85 -2.88 8.42 -14.33
N ILE A 86 -2.59 9.72 -14.40
CA ILE A 86 -1.32 10.23 -14.95
C ILE A 86 -0.16 9.80 -14.06
N ALA A 87 -0.29 9.96 -12.74
CA ALA A 87 0.73 9.55 -11.78
C ALA A 87 1.02 8.03 -11.86
N ASP A 88 -0.02 7.22 -12.01
CA ASP A 88 0.11 5.77 -12.19
C ASP A 88 0.79 5.40 -13.52
N ALA A 89 0.36 6.01 -14.63
CA ALA A 89 0.93 5.75 -15.95
C ALA A 89 2.43 6.12 -16.03
N GLU A 90 2.82 7.20 -15.35
CA GLU A 90 4.21 7.63 -15.26
C GLU A 90 4.99 6.95 -14.12
N HIS A 91 4.35 6.05 -13.37
CA HIS A 91 4.94 5.34 -12.22
C HIS A 91 5.55 6.30 -11.18
N ALA A 92 4.94 7.47 -11.00
CA ALA A 92 5.45 8.54 -10.14
C ALA A 92 5.07 8.39 -8.65
N VAL A 93 4.24 7.39 -8.32
CA VAL A 93 3.69 7.19 -6.96
C VAL A 93 4.59 6.27 -6.14
N GLY A 94 5.40 6.84 -5.25
CA GLY A 94 6.25 6.10 -4.30
C GLY A 94 5.66 5.90 -2.89
N ALA A 95 4.51 6.54 -2.61
CA ALA A 95 3.83 6.54 -1.32
C ALA A 95 2.34 6.19 -1.52
N PRO A 96 1.57 5.85 -0.46
CA PRO A 96 0.13 5.65 -0.56
C PRO A 96 -0.54 6.80 -1.32
N ALA A 97 -1.44 6.47 -2.23
CA ALA A 97 -2.12 7.46 -3.06
C ALA A 97 -3.61 7.12 -3.19
N GLY A 98 -4.41 8.17 -3.18
CA GLY A 98 -5.86 8.10 -3.36
C GLY A 98 -6.35 9.29 -4.15
N HIS A 99 -7.57 9.19 -4.64
CA HIS A 99 -8.21 10.29 -5.36
C HIS A 99 -9.64 10.48 -4.86
N VAL A 100 -10.14 11.70 -5.00
CA VAL A 100 -11.53 11.99 -4.74
C VAL A 100 -12.38 11.47 -5.90
N SER A 101 -13.23 10.49 -5.63
CA SER A 101 -14.20 9.96 -6.59
C SER A 101 -15.39 10.90 -6.73
N TYR A 102 -15.90 11.04 -7.94
CA TYR A 102 -17.11 11.80 -8.22
C TYR A 102 -18.31 10.84 -8.17
N SER A 103 -19.00 10.80 -7.04
CA SER A 103 -20.12 9.87 -6.83
C SER A 103 -21.41 10.29 -7.55
N GLY A 104 -22.37 9.37 -7.62
CA GLY A 104 -23.74 9.63 -8.05
C GLY A 104 -24.38 10.81 -7.30
N LEU A 105 -24.01 11.08 -6.05
CA LEU A 105 -24.47 12.27 -5.31
C LEU A 105 -23.98 13.57 -5.96
N THR A 106 -22.73 13.60 -6.41
CA THR A 106 -22.15 14.76 -7.11
C THR A 106 -22.83 14.98 -8.46
N LEU A 107 -23.14 13.89 -9.19
CA LEU A 107 -23.91 13.97 -10.43
C LEU A 107 -25.36 14.42 -10.18
N LEU A 108 -26.06 13.85 -9.19
CA LEU A 108 -27.42 14.22 -8.82
C LEU A 108 -27.53 15.70 -8.46
N ALA A 109 -26.58 16.22 -7.67
CA ALA A 109 -26.52 17.65 -7.35
C ALA A 109 -26.32 18.53 -8.59
N ALA A 110 -25.55 18.07 -9.58
CA ALA A 110 -25.37 18.77 -10.85
C ALA A 110 -26.65 18.76 -11.70
N LEU A 111 -27.31 17.60 -11.82
CA LEU A 111 -28.59 17.43 -12.52
C LEU A 111 -29.68 18.30 -11.90
N PHE A 112 -29.78 18.33 -10.57
CA PHE A 112 -30.72 19.19 -9.85
C PHE A 112 -30.51 20.67 -10.18
N ARG A 113 -29.26 21.15 -10.18
CA ARG A 113 -28.94 22.55 -10.54
C ARG A 113 -29.29 22.86 -12.00
N LEU A 114 -29.03 21.92 -12.91
CA LEU A 114 -29.38 22.06 -14.32
C LEU A 114 -30.90 22.13 -14.51
N GLY A 115 -31.66 21.27 -13.83
CA GLY A 115 -33.12 21.29 -13.84
C GLY A 115 -33.70 22.61 -13.29
N GLN A 116 -33.15 23.12 -12.18
CA GLN A 116 -33.52 24.43 -11.63
C GLN A 116 -33.25 25.60 -12.58
N GLN A 117 -32.31 25.44 -13.51
CA GLN A 117 -32.01 26.43 -14.55
C GLN A 117 -32.88 26.24 -15.81
N GLY A 118 -33.82 25.30 -15.80
CA GLY A 118 -34.67 24.98 -16.95
C GLY A 118 -33.90 24.36 -18.12
N ARG A 119 -32.77 23.70 -17.86
CA ARG A 119 -32.01 23.02 -18.91
C ARG A 119 -32.73 21.75 -19.33
N ASP A 120 -32.79 21.52 -20.64
CA ASP A 120 -33.24 20.26 -21.19
C ASP A 120 -32.21 19.17 -20.87
N LEU A 121 -32.67 18.08 -20.24
CA LEU A 121 -31.86 16.92 -19.84
C LEU A 121 -32.27 15.64 -20.59
N SER A 122 -33.00 15.78 -21.70
CA SER A 122 -33.43 14.65 -22.54
C SER A 122 -32.27 13.87 -23.14
N LEU A 123 -31.18 14.55 -23.49
CA LEU A 123 -29.91 13.96 -23.89
C LEU A 123 -28.75 14.85 -23.44
N ILE A 124 -27.86 14.31 -22.60
CA ILE A 124 -26.66 14.98 -22.11
C ILE A 124 -25.41 14.16 -22.44
N SER A 125 -24.24 14.78 -22.29
CA SER A 125 -22.95 14.11 -22.44
C SER A 125 -22.16 14.21 -21.14
N ILE A 126 -21.60 13.10 -20.69
CA ILE A 126 -20.90 12.98 -19.41
C ILE A 126 -19.56 12.29 -19.64
N ASP A 127 -18.46 12.91 -19.20
CA ASP A 127 -17.15 12.26 -19.19
C ASP A 127 -16.73 11.78 -17.80
N THR A 128 -15.78 10.85 -17.78
CA THR A 128 -15.01 10.37 -16.63
C THR A 128 -15.77 9.56 -15.57
N LEU A 129 -17.10 9.64 -15.54
CA LEU A 129 -17.94 8.82 -14.65
C LEU A 129 -18.17 7.40 -15.20
N ASP A 130 -18.36 6.45 -14.29
CA ASP A 130 -18.70 5.08 -14.64
C ASP A 130 -20.09 5.01 -15.31
N PRO A 131 -20.25 4.31 -16.44
CA PRO A 131 -21.54 4.26 -17.14
C PRO A 131 -22.67 3.63 -16.33
N LEU A 132 -22.38 2.66 -15.45
CA LEU A 132 -23.39 2.06 -14.58
C LEU A 132 -23.85 3.08 -13.54
N GLU A 133 -22.91 3.76 -12.87
CA GLU A 133 -23.21 4.79 -11.87
C GLU A 133 -24.01 5.95 -12.48
N VAL A 134 -23.68 6.37 -13.71
CA VAL A 134 -24.46 7.36 -14.46
C VAL A 134 -25.90 6.90 -14.68
N ARG A 135 -26.09 5.66 -15.18
CA ARG A 135 -27.42 5.11 -15.45
C ARG A 135 -28.28 5.01 -14.19
N GLU A 136 -27.69 4.53 -13.10
CA GLU A 136 -28.36 4.41 -11.80
C GLU A 136 -28.75 5.80 -11.26
N THR A 137 -27.84 6.77 -11.34
CA THR A 137 -28.10 8.15 -10.89
C THR A 137 -29.19 8.83 -11.72
N LEU A 138 -29.19 8.65 -13.04
CA LEU A 138 -30.24 9.18 -13.92
C LEU A 138 -31.60 8.59 -13.55
N ALA A 139 -31.67 7.27 -13.34
CA ALA A 139 -32.90 6.60 -12.92
C ALA A 139 -33.40 7.12 -11.57
N GLU A 140 -32.49 7.31 -10.59
CA GLU A 140 -32.83 7.88 -9.28
C GLU A 140 -33.32 9.33 -9.37
N ALA A 141 -32.76 10.11 -10.31
CA ALA A 141 -33.21 11.47 -10.61
C ALA A 141 -34.55 11.53 -11.37
N GLY A 142 -35.13 10.39 -11.77
CA GLY A 142 -36.34 10.32 -12.59
C GLY A 142 -36.13 10.65 -14.07
N LEU A 143 -34.89 10.58 -14.56
CA LEU A 143 -34.53 10.74 -15.97
C LEU A 143 -34.41 9.36 -16.66
N ALA A 144 -34.48 9.35 -17.99
CA ALA A 144 -34.28 8.10 -18.74
C ALA A 144 -32.84 7.60 -18.55
N PRO A 145 -32.59 6.31 -18.24
CA PRO A 145 -31.23 5.80 -17.99
C PRO A 145 -30.27 5.96 -19.18
N ASP A 146 -30.80 6.04 -20.40
CA ASP A 146 -30.07 6.23 -21.66
C ASP A 146 -30.00 7.71 -22.11
N ALA A 147 -30.47 8.65 -21.28
CA ALA A 147 -30.38 10.09 -21.53
C ALA A 147 -28.95 10.66 -21.46
N ALA A 148 -27.93 9.82 -21.29
CA ALA A 148 -26.53 10.25 -21.27
C ALA A 148 -25.65 9.46 -22.24
N ARG A 149 -24.91 10.19 -23.07
CA ARG A 149 -23.70 9.68 -23.71
C ARG A 149 -22.57 9.72 -22.70
N THR A 150 -21.92 8.58 -22.45
CA THR A 150 -20.83 8.49 -21.47
C THR A 150 -19.50 8.23 -22.14
N MET A 151 -18.44 8.86 -21.62
CA MET A 151 -17.06 8.59 -21.97
C MET A 151 -16.28 8.22 -20.72
N VAL A 152 -15.75 7.00 -20.68
CA VAL A 152 -14.87 6.56 -19.59
C VAL A 152 -13.48 7.15 -19.81
N TYR A 153 -12.88 7.67 -18.76
CA TYR A 153 -11.52 8.18 -18.84
C TYR A 153 -10.51 7.03 -18.95
N ALA A 154 -9.51 7.20 -19.82
CA ALA A 154 -8.34 6.33 -19.91
C ALA A 154 -7.06 7.18 -19.89
N PRO A 155 -5.90 6.65 -19.43
CA PRO A 155 -4.66 7.43 -19.31
C PRO A 155 -4.17 8.10 -20.60
N GLU A 156 -4.57 7.59 -21.77
CA GLU A 156 -4.23 8.14 -23.09
C GLU A 156 -5.13 9.31 -23.48
N VAL A 157 -6.31 9.43 -22.86
CA VAL A 157 -7.25 10.51 -23.11
C VAL A 157 -6.62 11.83 -22.71
N ARG A 158 -6.70 12.80 -23.61
CA ARG A 158 -6.32 14.19 -23.37
C ARG A 158 -7.55 15.08 -23.37
N SER A 159 -7.38 16.30 -22.87
CA SER A 159 -8.46 17.30 -22.86
C SER A 159 -9.09 17.52 -24.25
N ARG A 160 -8.30 17.43 -25.33
CA ARG A 160 -8.80 17.59 -26.70
C ARG A 160 -9.77 16.48 -27.10
N ASP A 161 -9.56 15.27 -26.59
CA ASP A 161 -10.37 14.10 -26.92
C ASP A 161 -11.71 14.18 -26.17
N VAL A 162 -11.69 14.63 -24.90
CA VAL A 162 -12.90 14.93 -24.12
C VAL A 162 -13.73 16.04 -24.80
N VAL A 163 -13.08 17.12 -25.26
CA VAL A 163 -13.76 18.19 -26.00
C VAL A 163 -14.37 17.67 -27.30
N ALA A 164 -13.65 16.83 -28.06
CA ALA A 164 -14.15 16.23 -29.28
C ALA A 164 -15.38 15.34 -29.03
N PHE A 165 -15.34 14.52 -27.96
CA PHE A 165 -16.47 13.70 -27.53
C PHE A 165 -17.72 14.54 -27.25
N HIS A 166 -17.61 15.62 -26.46
CA HIS A 166 -18.76 16.47 -26.16
C HIS A 166 -19.30 17.21 -27.39
N ARG A 167 -18.42 17.65 -28.31
CA ARG A 167 -18.84 18.27 -29.58
C ARG A 167 -19.60 17.28 -30.44
N GLN A 168 -19.11 16.06 -30.58
CA GLN A 168 -19.82 15.00 -31.30
C GLN A 168 -21.19 14.73 -30.66
N ALA A 169 -21.24 14.58 -29.33
CA ALA A 169 -22.51 14.34 -28.64
C ALA A 169 -23.50 15.50 -28.84
N ARG A 170 -23.02 16.75 -28.86
CA ARG A 170 -23.84 17.93 -29.18
C ARG A 170 -24.39 17.87 -30.60
N ASP A 171 -23.54 17.52 -31.57
CA ASP A 171 -23.95 17.40 -32.97
C ASP A 171 -24.97 16.24 -33.16
N GLU A 172 -24.97 15.25 -32.26
CA GLU A 172 -25.98 14.19 -32.13
C GLU A 172 -27.21 14.56 -31.29
N GLY A 173 -27.30 15.79 -30.78
CA GLY A 173 -28.47 16.32 -30.07
C GLY A 173 -28.31 16.51 -28.55
N ALA A 174 -27.13 16.27 -27.98
CA ALA A 174 -26.90 16.52 -26.56
C ALA A 174 -26.94 18.03 -26.24
N THR A 175 -27.71 18.40 -25.22
CA THR A 175 -28.00 19.80 -24.88
C THR A 175 -27.03 20.37 -23.85
N VAL A 176 -26.44 19.51 -23.02
CA VAL A 176 -25.54 19.87 -21.92
C VAL A 176 -24.34 18.92 -21.87
N ALA A 177 -23.17 19.47 -21.60
CA ALA A 177 -21.96 18.72 -21.27
C ALA A 177 -21.70 18.73 -19.76
N VAL A 178 -21.33 17.58 -19.20
CA VAL A 178 -20.94 17.40 -17.80
C VAL A 178 -19.52 16.85 -17.79
N THR A 179 -18.59 17.61 -17.23
CA THR A 179 -17.16 17.29 -17.24
C THR A 179 -16.51 17.50 -15.89
N CYS A 180 -15.47 16.74 -15.55
CA CYS A 180 -14.65 17.05 -14.37
C CYS A 180 -13.31 17.73 -14.74
N LEU A 181 -12.91 17.73 -16.02
CA LEU A 181 -11.67 18.35 -16.49
C LEU A 181 -11.80 19.87 -16.60
N ARG A 182 -10.85 20.60 -15.99
CA ARG A 182 -10.80 22.07 -16.07
C ARG A 182 -10.59 22.54 -17.50
N SER A 183 -9.60 21.93 -18.16
CA SER A 183 -9.20 22.27 -19.52
C SER A 183 -10.34 22.07 -20.52
N ALA A 184 -11.13 20.99 -20.39
CA ALA A 184 -12.28 20.73 -21.25
C ALA A 184 -13.42 21.73 -20.96
N TYR A 185 -13.73 21.98 -19.69
CA TYR A 185 -14.72 22.98 -19.28
C TYR A 185 -14.42 24.36 -19.85
N ASP A 186 -13.17 24.82 -19.79
CA ASP A 186 -12.77 26.16 -20.23
C ASP A 186 -12.95 26.38 -21.73
N VAL A 187 -12.88 25.30 -22.53
CA VAL A 187 -13.19 25.32 -23.97
C VAL A 187 -14.70 25.24 -24.18
N LEU A 188 -15.36 24.20 -23.64
CA LEU A 188 -16.77 23.90 -23.90
C LEU A 188 -17.73 25.00 -23.44
N ARG A 189 -17.40 25.74 -22.38
CA ARG A 189 -18.27 26.81 -21.86
C ARG A 189 -18.48 27.98 -22.82
N LYS A 190 -17.63 28.09 -23.85
CA LYS A 190 -17.76 29.09 -24.92
C LYS A 190 -18.62 28.58 -26.08
N GLU A 191 -18.96 27.30 -26.10
CA GLU A 191 -19.55 26.60 -27.24
C GLU A 191 -20.91 25.96 -26.95
N MET A 192 -21.16 25.56 -25.70
CA MET A 192 -22.41 24.91 -25.27
C MET A 192 -22.63 25.06 -23.75
N PRO A 193 -23.85 24.82 -23.24
CA PRO A 193 -24.08 24.67 -21.82
C PRO A 193 -23.20 23.55 -21.25
N VAL A 194 -22.42 23.87 -20.21
CA VAL A 194 -21.51 22.91 -19.58
C VAL A 194 -21.50 23.09 -18.07
N VAL A 195 -21.43 21.98 -17.35
CA VAL A 195 -21.21 21.94 -15.91
C VAL A 195 -19.89 21.25 -15.62
N ARG A 196 -19.06 21.90 -14.82
CA ARG A 196 -17.88 21.28 -14.22
C ARG A 196 -18.28 20.60 -12.91
N LEU A 197 -18.17 19.28 -12.85
CA LEU A 197 -18.33 18.54 -11.60
C LEU A 197 -17.23 18.95 -10.63
N ALA A 198 -17.64 19.22 -9.40
CA ALA A 198 -16.76 19.48 -8.28
C ALA A 198 -17.13 18.49 -7.18
N PRO A 199 -16.15 17.83 -6.53
CA PRO A 199 -16.44 16.80 -5.55
C PRO A 199 -17.26 17.36 -4.38
N SER A 200 -18.12 16.54 -3.79
CA SER A 200 -18.89 16.94 -2.60
C SER A 200 -17.99 16.94 -1.36
N PRO A 201 -18.35 17.67 -0.28
CA PRO A 201 -17.63 17.58 0.99
C PRO A 201 -17.67 16.18 1.61
N ARG A 202 -18.60 15.31 1.20
CA ARG A 202 -18.64 13.91 1.62
C ARG A 202 -17.59 13.11 0.87
N ASP A 203 -17.56 13.19 -0.46
CA ASP A 203 -16.58 12.46 -1.29
C ASP A 203 -15.14 12.80 -0.88
N ILE A 204 -14.87 14.07 -0.54
CA ILE A 204 -13.54 14.49 -0.07
C ILE A 204 -13.21 13.84 1.27
N ARG A 205 -14.16 13.79 2.22
CA ARG A 205 -13.93 13.16 3.54
C ARG A 205 -13.71 11.67 3.40
N ASP A 206 -14.54 10.99 2.61
CA ASP A 206 -14.42 9.55 2.37
C ASP A 206 -13.03 9.23 1.77
N ALA A 207 -12.57 9.99 0.78
CA ALA A 207 -11.23 9.83 0.21
C ALA A 207 -10.08 10.13 1.20
N VAL A 208 -10.26 11.12 2.09
CA VAL A 208 -9.29 11.44 3.15
C VAL A 208 -9.21 10.33 4.18
N ASP A 209 -10.36 9.82 4.64
CA ASP A 209 -10.44 8.76 5.64
C ASP A 209 -9.84 7.45 5.11
N ASP A 210 -10.16 7.09 3.87
CA ASP A 210 -9.59 5.92 3.18
C ASP A 210 -8.08 6.05 3.02
N LEU A 211 -7.59 7.20 2.56
CA LEU A 211 -6.16 7.43 2.39
C LEU A 211 -5.43 7.45 3.75
N ALA A 212 -6.05 8.02 4.79
CA ALA A 212 -5.47 8.04 6.14
C ALA A 212 -5.34 6.63 6.70
N LEU A 213 -6.36 5.79 6.52
CA LEU A 213 -6.31 4.38 6.90
C LEU A 213 -5.20 3.64 6.14
N GLN A 214 -5.13 3.80 4.82
CA GLN A 214 -4.08 3.19 3.99
C GLN A 214 -2.67 3.63 4.42
N THR A 215 -2.50 4.92 4.69
CA THR A 215 -1.22 5.52 5.07
C THR A 215 -0.79 5.05 6.46
N ARG A 216 -1.71 5.02 7.44
CA ARG A 216 -1.45 4.45 8.76
C ARG A 216 -1.07 2.98 8.63
N ASN A 217 -1.80 2.19 7.85
CA ASN A 217 -1.48 0.78 7.62
C ASN A 217 -0.10 0.58 6.97
N ALA A 218 0.29 1.46 6.04
CA ALA A 218 1.61 1.45 5.42
C ALA A 218 2.73 1.79 6.42
N HIS A 219 2.49 2.74 7.32
CA HIS A 219 3.44 3.07 8.41
C HIS A 219 3.44 2.03 9.54
N HIS A 220 2.33 1.32 9.76
CA HIS A 220 2.17 0.28 10.77
C HIS A 220 2.68 -1.10 10.31
N SER A 221 3.77 -1.16 9.55
CA SER A 221 4.45 -2.43 9.26
C SER A 221 4.72 -3.24 10.55
N ASP A 222 5.04 -2.57 11.67
CA ASP A 222 5.23 -3.18 12.99
C ASP A 222 3.98 -3.85 13.61
N ALA A 223 2.76 -3.49 13.19
CA ALA A 223 1.50 -4.02 13.72
C ALA A 223 0.92 -5.17 12.89
N GLN A 224 1.58 -5.57 11.79
CA GLN A 224 1.17 -6.75 11.02
C GLN A 224 1.13 -7.97 11.94
N VAL A 225 0.06 -8.77 11.81
CA VAL A 225 -0.11 -9.99 12.61
C VAL A 225 0.98 -10.97 12.21
N ALA A 226 1.72 -11.46 13.19
CA ALA A 226 2.72 -12.48 12.99
C ALA A 226 2.34 -13.71 13.81
N LEU A 227 2.20 -14.85 13.13
CA LEU A 227 1.90 -16.14 13.75
C LEU A 227 3.08 -17.09 13.54
N GLY A 228 3.35 -17.93 14.53
CA GLY A 228 4.36 -18.98 14.43
C GLY A 228 3.76 -20.32 14.79
N PHE A 229 3.97 -21.34 13.96
CA PHE A 229 3.77 -22.72 14.38
C PHE A 229 5.12 -23.31 14.76
N VAL A 230 5.19 -23.88 15.97
CA VAL A 230 6.36 -24.58 16.48
C VAL A 230 5.97 -26.03 16.69
N GLU A 231 6.74 -26.93 16.08
CA GLU A 231 6.57 -28.38 16.17
C GLU A 231 7.78 -28.98 16.89
N LEU A 232 7.51 -29.75 17.93
CA LEU A 232 8.49 -30.44 18.77
C LEU A 232 8.12 -31.92 18.88
N ALA A 233 9.13 -32.78 18.95
CA ALA A 233 8.91 -34.22 19.14
C ALA A 233 8.34 -34.57 20.53
N GLU A 234 8.68 -33.77 21.55
CA GLU A 234 8.22 -33.96 22.92
C GLU A 234 7.70 -32.64 23.50
N THR A 235 6.78 -32.73 24.47
CA THR A 235 6.24 -31.55 25.15
C THR A 235 7.31 -30.82 25.94
N ASP A 236 7.45 -29.51 25.70
CA ASP A 236 8.41 -28.67 26.42
C ASP A 236 7.68 -27.64 27.31
N PRO A 237 7.72 -27.79 28.65
CA PRO A 237 7.10 -26.86 29.59
C PRO A 237 7.84 -25.51 29.68
N ALA A 238 9.09 -25.41 29.21
CA ALA A 238 9.85 -24.16 29.18
C ALA A 238 9.57 -23.32 27.92
N LEU A 239 8.91 -23.89 26.91
CA LEU A 239 8.65 -23.25 25.62
C LEU A 239 7.85 -21.95 25.74
N GLU A 240 6.82 -21.92 26.60
CA GLU A 240 6.01 -20.71 26.81
C GLU A 240 6.84 -19.54 27.34
N ARG A 241 7.85 -19.82 28.17
CA ARG A 241 8.80 -18.82 28.67
C ARG A 241 9.76 -18.38 27.57
N ASP A 242 10.38 -19.34 26.87
CA ASP A 242 11.39 -19.08 25.84
C ASP A 242 10.84 -18.31 24.64
N LEU A 243 9.59 -18.59 24.25
CA LEU A 243 8.88 -17.89 23.18
C LEU A 243 8.09 -16.68 23.70
N GLY A 244 7.74 -16.62 24.99
CA GLY A 244 7.12 -15.45 25.61
C GLY A 244 8.04 -14.24 25.65
N GLU A 245 9.36 -14.47 25.74
CA GLU A 245 10.40 -13.43 25.57
C GLU A 245 10.39 -12.78 24.18
N LEU A 246 9.73 -13.41 23.18
CA LEU A 246 9.51 -12.85 21.84
C LEU A 246 8.45 -11.74 21.80
N GLY A 247 7.90 -11.35 22.96
CA GLY A 247 6.85 -10.33 23.08
C GLY A 247 5.50 -10.80 22.53
N GLY A 248 5.29 -12.13 22.45
CA GLY A 248 4.07 -12.76 21.98
C GLY A 248 3.45 -13.70 23.01
N ALA A 249 2.21 -14.14 22.75
CA ALA A 249 1.55 -15.18 23.52
C ALA A 249 1.77 -16.55 22.87
N VAL A 250 1.97 -17.59 23.69
CA VAL A 250 2.15 -18.97 23.22
C VAL A 250 0.94 -19.76 23.65
N VAL A 251 0.34 -20.50 22.72
CA VAL A 251 -0.82 -21.34 22.96
C VAL A 251 -0.52 -22.74 22.44
N ARG A 252 -0.64 -23.75 23.30
CA ARG A 252 -0.53 -25.14 22.87
C ARG A 252 -1.75 -25.54 22.06
N ILE A 253 -1.54 -26.06 20.84
CA ILE A 253 -2.62 -26.59 19.98
C ILE A 253 -2.88 -28.05 20.34
N ASP A 254 -1.82 -28.85 20.41
CA ASP A 254 -1.86 -30.28 20.76
C ASP A 254 -0.53 -30.74 21.39
N ALA A 255 -0.27 -32.05 21.42
CA ALA A 255 0.90 -32.63 22.08
C ALA A 255 2.23 -32.20 21.44
N GLU A 256 2.25 -31.96 20.12
CA GLU A 256 3.47 -31.72 19.35
C GLU A 256 3.54 -30.29 18.80
N ARG A 257 2.42 -29.55 18.81
CA ARG A 257 2.31 -28.25 18.15
C ARG A 257 1.90 -27.11 19.07
N TYR A 258 2.57 -25.98 18.86
CA TYR A 258 2.35 -24.72 19.56
C TYR A 258 2.14 -23.58 18.57
N LEU A 259 1.28 -22.63 18.96
CA LEU A 259 1.02 -21.39 18.25
C LEU A 259 1.64 -20.22 19.01
N LEU A 260 2.61 -19.56 18.40
CA LEU A 260 3.06 -18.24 18.77
C LEU A 260 2.16 -17.19 18.10
N VAL A 261 1.61 -16.28 18.91
CA VAL A 261 0.86 -15.11 18.45
C VAL A 261 1.64 -13.86 18.82
N THR A 262 2.08 -13.11 17.83
CA THR A 262 2.85 -11.87 18.01
C THR A 262 2.55 -10.86 16.90
N THR A 263 3.33 -9.80 16.81
CA THR A 263 3.31 -8.86 15.68
C THR A 263 4.68 -8.81 15.01
N ARG A 264 4.72 -8.24 13.81
CA ARG A 264 5.96 -8.13 13.03
C ARG A 264 7.11 -7.50 13.81
N GLY A 265 6.87 -6.38 14.51
CA GLY A 265 7.92 -5.64 15.21
C GLY A 265 8.69 -6.48 16.25
N PRO A 266 8.01 -7.09 17.24
CA PRO A 266 8.65 -8.01 18.18
C PRO A 266 9.38 -9.18 17.52
N LEU A 267 8.77 -9.79 16.49
CA LEU A 267 9.41 -10.88 15.76
C LEU A 267 10.68 -10.42 15.04
N GLU A 268 10.63 -9.27 14.38
CA GLU A 268 11.77 -8.67 13.67
C GLU A 268 12.93 -8.38 14.62
N ARG A 269 12.64 -7.87 15.83
CA ARG A 269 13.68 -7.60 16.83
C ARG A 269 14.40 -8.85 17.29
N VAL A 270 13.67 -9.93 17.61
CA VAL A 270 14.31 -11.14 18.14
C VAL A 270 14.97 -11.97 17.04
N THR A 271 14.54 -11.81 15.80
CA THR A 271 15.14 -12.52 14.67
C THR A 271 16.27 -11.73 14.00
N ASP A 272 16.76 -10.64 14.62
CA ASP A 272 17.75 -9.73 14.03
C ASP A 272 17.37 -9.30 12.60
N GLY A 273 16.18 -8.73 12.42
CA GLY A 273 15.71 -8.33 11.10
C GLY A 273 15.37 -9.51 10.18
N PHE A 274 14.95 -10.65 10.76
CA PHE A 274 14.68 -11.92 10.07
C PHE A 274 15.93 -12.63 9.50
N ARG A 275 17.08 -12.47 10.16
CA ARG A 275 18.34 -13.15 9.81
C ARG A 275 18.56 -14.44 10.60
N SER A 276 18.19 -14.43 11.87
CA SER A 276 18.46 -15.52 12.80
C SER A 276 17.22 -15.93 13.58
N ALA A 277 17.24 -17.14 14.13
CA ALA A 277 16.27 -17.62 15.10
C ALA A 277 17.02 -18.02 16.38
N PRO A 278 17.38 -17.06 17.26
CA PRO A 278 18.13 -17.37 18.48
C PRO A 278 17.39 -18.35 19.39
N PHE A 279 16.05 -18.31 19.39
CA PHE A 279 15.20 -19.25 20.11
C PHE A 279 15.35 -20.69 19.59
N LEU A 280 15.68 -20.89 18.31
CA LEU A 280 15.88 -22.22 17.74
C LEU A 280 17.13 -22.90 18.32
N GLY A 281 18.19 -22.14 18.61
CA GLY A 281 19.38 -22.66 19.29
C GLY A 281 19.08 -23.20 20.68
N ARG A 282 18.27 -22.48 21.47
CA ARG A 282 17.83 -22.93 22.80
C ARG A 282 16.95 -24.18 22.76
N LEU A 283 16.14 -24.32 21.71
CA LEU A 283 15.31 -25.51 21.51
C LEU A 283 16.17 -26.70 21.05
N ALA A 284 17.18 -26.46 20.22
CA ALA A 284 18.14 -27.48 19.78
C ALA A 284 18.94 -28.11 20.93
N GLU A 285 19.14 -27.38 22.04
CA GLU A 285 19.79 -27.93 23.24
C GLU A 285 18.95 -29.00 23.96
N ARG A 286 17.63 -29.03 23.71
CA ARG A 286 16.67 -29.89 24.42
C ARG A 286 15.92 -30.86 23.51
N HIS A 287 15.93 -30.62 22.21
CA HIS A 287 15.15 -31.37 21.23
C HIS A 287 15.98 -31.64 19.98
N ASP A 288 15.97 -32.89 19.54
CA ASP A 288 16.66 -33.32 18.31
C ASP A 288 15.89 -32.91 17.04
N HIS A 289 14.57 -32.70 17.15
CA HIS A 289 13.70 -32.28 16.05
C HIS A 289 12.87 -31.06 16.42
N VAL A 290 13.09 -29.94 15.72
CA VAL A 290 12.40 -28.67 15.90
C VAL A 290 12.11 -28.03 14.56
N HIS A 291 10.82 -27.87 14.24
CA HIS A 291 10.39 -27.15 13.04
C HIS A 291 9.57 -25.92 13.42
N VAL A 292 9.96 -24.77 12.86
CA VAL A 292 9.29 -23.50 13.12
C VAL A 292 8.88 -22.84 11.81
N GLY A 293 7.58 -22.59 11.67
CA GLY A 293 7.02 -21.82 10.56
C GLY A 293 6.46 -20.50 11.05
N LEU A 294 7.10 -19.39 10.70
CA LEU A 294 6.67 -18.03 11.01
C LEU A 294 5.95 -17.42 9.80
N GLY A 295 4.86 -16.72 10.03
CA GLY A 295 4.02 -16.12 9.00
C GLY A 295 3.63 -14.70 9.36
N ILE A 296 3.90 -13.73 8.48
CA ILE A 296 3.44 -12.34 8.63
C ILE A 296 2.29 -12.11 7.67
N GLY A 297 1.20 -11.47 8.13
CA GLY A 297 0.03 -11.19 7.31
C GLY A 297 -0.69 -9.92 7.73
N ARG A 298 -1.58 -9.42 6.85
CA ARG A 298 -2.47 -8.29 7.15
C ARG A 298 -3.66 -8.69 8.00
N SER A 299 -3.91 -10.00 8.12
CA SER A 299 -4.91 -10.60 9.01
C SER A 299 -4.36 -11.87 9.65
N ALA A 300 -5.02 -12.35 10.71
CA ALA A 300 -4.66 -13.61 11.35
C ALA A 300 -4.76 -14.81 10.39
N GLY A 301 -5.77 -14.82 9.51
CA GLY A 301 -5.93 -15.88 8.52
C GLY A 301 -4.79 -15.90 7.48
N GLU A 302 -4.37 -14.72 7.00
CA GLU A 302 -3.24 -14.60 6.09
C GLU A 302 -1.93 -15.02 6.77
N ALA A 303 -1.69 -14.55 8.00
CA ALA A 303 -0.52 -14.91 8.78
C ALA A 303 -0.45 -16.43 9.04
N ALA A 304 -1.56 -17.07 9.37
CA ALA A 304 -1.64 -18.52 9.61
C ALA A 304 -1.36 -19.34 8.34
N ALA A 305 -1.87 -18.88 7.18
CA ALA A 305 -1.59 -19.52 5.90
C ALA A 305 -0.11 -19.46 5.54
N HIS A 306 0.53 -18.30 5.75
CA HIS A 306 1.97 -18.14 5.56
C HIS A 306 2.78 -18.97 6.55
N ALA A 307 2.42 -18.97 7.84
CA ALA A 307 3.09 -19.76 8.88
C ALA A 307 3.00 -21.26 8.59
N SER A 308 1.83 -21.75 8.15
CA SER A 308 1.66 -23.15 7.74
C SER A 308 2.55 -23.53 6.56
N ARG A 309 2.64 -22.64 5.55
CA ARG A 309 3.52 -22.85 4.39
C ARG A 309 4.98 -22.87 4.82
N ALA A 310 5.39 -21.93 5.66
CA ALA A 310 6.74 -21.85 6.20
C ALA A 310 7.09 -23.11 7.01
N LEU A 311 6.17 -23.62 7.82
CA LEU A 311 6.37 -24.86 8.60
C LEU A 311 6.58 -26.07 7.67
N ALA A 312 5.77 -26.21 6.63
CA ALA A 312 5.93 -27.27 5.64
C ALA A 312 7.30 -27.21 4.96
N ARG A 313 7.81 -25.99 4.71
CA ARG A 313 9.16 -25.80 4.18
C ARG A 313 10.24 -26.11 5.22
N ALA A 314 10.06 -25.74 6.48
CA ALA A 314 10.99 -26.05 7.56
C ALA A 314 11.21 -27.57 7.71
N ARG A 315 10.13 -28.36 7.66
CA ARG A 315 10.20 -29.83 7.65
C ARG A 315 11.04 -30.41 6.51
N ALA A 316 11.09 -29.73 5.38
CA ALA A 316 11.85 -30.17 4.21
C ALA A 316 13.34 -29.75 4.25
N GLN A 317 13.74 -28.89 5.19
CA GLN A 317 15.12 -28.39 5.30
C GLN A 317 16.02 -29.25 6.18
N GLY A 318 15.46 -29.99 7.14
CA GLY A 318 16.20 -30.86 8.04
C GLY A 318 15.50 -31.01 9.39
N ASP A 319 16.19 -31.60 10.37
CA ASP A 319 15.64 -31.86 11.71
C ASP A 319 15.48 -30.60 12.55
N LEU A 320 16.28 -29.56 12.29
CA LEU A 320 16.24 -28.28 13.00
C LEU A 320 16.13 -27.12 12.00
N ALA A 321 14.95 -26.50 11.91
CA ALA A 321 14.75 -25.42 10.94
C ALA A 321 13.68 -24.41 11.39
N ALA A 322 13.96 -23.13 11.11
CA ALA A 322 12.98 -22.05 11.21
C ALA A 322 12.86 -21.32 9.88
N VAL A 323 11.64 -21.14 9.40
CA VAL A 323 11.34 -20.47 8.13
C VAL A 323 10.32 -19.37 8.38
N LEU A 324 10.49 -18.22 7.72
CA LEU A 324 9.57 -17.10 7.72
C LEU A 324 8.94 -16.94 6.34
N ALA A 325 7.62 -16.78 6.29
CA ALA A 325 6.88 -16.43 5.09
C ALA A 325 6.13 -15.11 5.29
N ALA A 326 6.20 -14.22 4.30
CA ALA A 326 5.51 -12.93 4.29
C ALA A 326 4.82 -12.69 2.94
N PRO A 327 3.87 -11.74 2.85
CA PRO A 327 3.12 -11.50 1.63
C PRO A 327 4.08 -10.97 0.56
N HIS A 328 4.07 -11.61 -0.60
CA HIS A 328 4.83 -11.17 -1.78
C HIS A 328 6.36 -11.18 -1.59
N ASP A 329 6.88 -11.88 -0.58
CA ASP A 329 8.31 -12.13 -0.37
C ASP A 329 8.62 -13.61 -0.58
N ALA A 330 9.90 -13.94 -0.80
CA ALA A 330 10.34 -15.33 -0.75
C ALA A 330 10.34 -15.80 0.71
N ASP A 331 10.12 -17.09 0.94
CA ASP A 331 10.27 -17.62 2.30
C ASP A 331 11.77 -17.53 2.69
N ILE A 332 12.03 -17.08 3.91
CA ILE A 332 13.37 -16.83 4.45
C ILE A 332 13.70 -17.95 5.43
N ILE A 333 14.82 -18.64 5.23
CA ILE A 333 15.35 -19.60 6.21
C ILE A 333 16.16 -18.81 7.24
N LEU A 334 15.83 -18.96 8.53
CA LEU A 334 16.50 -18.26 9.60
C LEU A 334 17.72 -19.05 10.08
N ALA A 335 18.87 -18.39 10.23
CA ALA A 335 20.07 -19.02 10.75
C ALA A 335 19.90 -19.42 12.22
N VAL A 336 20.51 -20.54 12.61
CA VAL A 336 20.52 -21.02 14.00
C VAL A 336 21.59 -20.25 14.79
N GLY A 337 21.23 -19.70 15.96
CA GLY A 337 22.18 -19.07 16.88
C GLY A 337 22.02 -17.55 17.06
N GLU A 338 22.91 -16.96 17.85
CA GLU A 338 22.92 -15.51 18.13
C GLU A 338 23.39 -14.68 16.91
N PRO A 339 22.91 -13.43 16.76
CA PRO A 339 23.31 -12.58 15.65
C PRO A 339 24.82 -12.33 15.65
N ALA A 340 25.44 -12.45 14.47
CA ALA A 340 26.85 -12.08 14.29
C ALA A 340 27.06 -10.60 14.65
N GLU A 341 27.86 -10.33 15.68
CA GLU A 341 28.29 -8.97 16.04
C GLU A 341 29.02 -8.34 14.84
N GLY A 342 28.45 -7.28 14.25
CA GLY A 342 29.16 -6.54 13.19
C GLY A 342 28.35 -5.82 12.11
N ALA A 343 27.03 -5.69 12.19
CA ALA A 343 26.27 -4.85 11.25
C ALA A 343 25.66 -3.64 11.99
N GLY A 344 26.46 -2.58 12.10
CA GLY A 344 26.05 -1.33 12.75
C GLY A 344 24.84 -0.65 12.07
N PRO A 345 24.18 0.28 12.78
CA PRO A 345 22.92 0.88 12.33
C PRO A 345 23.18 2.08 11.41
N THR A 346 23.16 1.94 10.08
CA THR A 346 22.71 3.00 9.14
C THR A 346 22.52 2.50 7.69
N ASP A 347 21.74 3.26 6.90
CA ASP A 347 21.25 3.04 5.52
C ASP A 347 20.29 1.88 5.21
N LEU A 348 20.65 0.63 5.54
CA LEU A 348 19.88 -0.55 5.12
C LEU A 348 18.43 -0.59 5.66
N GLY A 349 18.19 0.00 6.84
CA GLY A 349 16.84 0.07 7.42
C GLY A 349 15.92 1.04 6.69
N ARG A 350 16.44 2.19 6.26
CA ARG A 350 15.70 3.15 5.42
C ARG A 350 15.49 2.60 4.02
N LEU A 351 16.50 1.91 3.49
CA LEU A 351 16.42 1.22 2.20
C LEU A 351 15.37 0.09 2.25
N ALA A 352 15.34 -0.72 3.30
CA ALA A 352 14.33 -1.76 3.53
C ALA A 352 12.90 -1.19 3.57
N GLN A 353 12.71 -0.08 4.28
CA GLN A 353 11.42 0.59 4.37
C GLN A 353 10.98 1.22 3.04
N ARG A 354 11.90 1.83 2.28
CA ARG A 354 11.64 2.36 0.92
C ARG A 354 11.35 1.26 -0.09
N LEU A 355 12.03 0.12 0.01
CA LEU A 355 11.95 -0.98 -0.95
C LEU A 355 10.83 -1.99 -0.62
N GLY A 356 10.20 -1.89 0.54
CA GLY A 356 9.23 -2.88 1.02
C GLY A 356 9.85 -4.27 1.10
N MET A 357 11.12 -4.36 1.48
CA MET A 357 11.89 -5.61 1.60
C MET A 357 12.38 -5.79 3.03
N SER A 358 12.62 -7.04 3.44
CA SER A 358 13.31 -7.26 4.71
C SER A 358 14.75 -6.75 4.62
N ARG A 359 15.28 -6.23 5.74
CA ARG A 359 16.70 -5.85 5.85
C ARG A 359 17.61 -7.03 5.52
N ALA A 360 17.22 -8.24 5.91
CA ALA A 360 17.90 -9.49 5.54
C ALA A 360 18.01 -9.67 4.02
N THR A 361 16.93 -9.47 3.25
CA THR A 361 16.95 -9.62 1.78
C THR A 361 17.93 -8.63 1.14
N LEU A 362 17.96 -7.38 1.62
CA LEU A 362 18.88 -6.36 1.11
C LEU A 362 20.33 -6.63 1.49
N GLN A 363 20.56 -7.22 2.66
CA GLN A 363 21.90 -7.56 3.12
C GLN A 363 22.45 -8.79 2.40
N SER A 364 21.63 -9.81 2.15
CA SER A 364 21.98 -10.94 1.27
C SER A 364 22.25 -10.48 -0.15
N LEU A 365 21.48 -9.50 -0.64
CA LEU A 365 21.71 -8.91 -1.96
C LEU A 365 23.02 -8.12 -2.01
N ARG A 366 23.32 -7.33 -0.97
CA ARG A 366 24.60 -6.64 -0.85
C ARG A 366 25.78 -7.61 -0.84
N GLN A 367 25.69 -8.66 -0.02
CA GLN A 367 26.75 -9.68 0.08
C GLN A 367 26.94 -10.47 -1.23
N PHE A 368 25.84 -10.72 -1.96
CA PHE A 368 25.92 -11.30 -3.28
C PHE A 368 26.60 -10.35 -4.28
N LEU A 369 26.25 -9.06 -4.28
CA LEU A 369 26.83 -8.05 -5.16
C LEU A 369 28.32 -7.80 -4.90
N GLU A 370 28.80 -7.95 -3.65
CA GLU A 370 30.23 -7.87 -3.31
C GLU A 370 31.08 -8.95 -4.03
N GLY A 371 30.46 -10.06 -4.43
CA GLY A 371 31.12 -11.16 -5.15
C GLY A 371 30.94 -11.14 -6.67
N VAL A 372 30.23 -10.15 -7.23
CA VAL A 372 29.88 -10.08 -8.65
C VAL A 372 30.55 -8.85 -9.28
N GLU A 373 31.32 -9.04 -10.36
CA GLU A 373 31.96 -7.92 -11.06
C GLU A 373 30.91 -6.90 -11.58
N GLU A 374 31.16 -5.63 -11.26
CA GLU A 374 30.35 -4.47 -11.70
C GLU A 374 28.86 -4.50 -11.27
N GLY A 375 28.47 -5.31 -10.27
CA GLY A 375 27.07 -5.36 -9.80
C GLY A 375 26.07 -5.84 -10.85
N ARG A 376 26.54 -6.59 -11.86
CA ARG A 376 25.74 -7.07 -13.00
C ARG A 376 25.11 -8.41 -12.68
N VAL A 377 23.79 -8.45 -12.65
CA VAL A 377 23.04 -9.61 -12.17
C VAL A 377 21.91 -9.95 -13.13
N THR A 378 21.81 -11.22 -13.51
CA THR A 378 20.63 -11.79 -14.16
C THR A 378 19.67 -12.39 -13.15
N ALA A 379 18.41 -12.57 -13.56
CA ALA A 379 17.44 -13.28 -12.75
C ALA A 379 17.84 -14.74 -12.50
N THR A 380 18.59 -15.36 -13.41
CA THR A 380 19.06 -16.75 -13.28
C THR A 380 20.14 -16.86 -12.21
N GLU A 381 21.14 -15.98 -12.22
CA GLU A 381 22.20 -15.93 -11.21
C GLU A 381 21.65 -15.60 -9.83
N LEU A 382 20.74 -14.62 -9.76
CA LEU A 382 20.08 -14.27 -8.50
C LEU A 382 19.20 -15.40 -7.97
N ALA A 383 18.53 -16.14 -8.87
CA ALA A 383 17.74 -17.31 -8.49
C ALA A 383 18.60 -18.44 -7.91
N LEU A 384 19.76 -18.69 -8.51
CA LEU A 384 20.75 -19.65 -8.04
C LEU A 384 21.31 -19.24 -6.67
N ALA A 385 21.75 -17.99 -6.52
CA ALA A 385 22.38 -17.50 -5.29
C ALA A 385 21.43 -17.46 -4.09
N PHE A 386 20.13 -17.25 -4.33
CA PHE A 386 19.11 -17.17 -3.28
C PHE A 386 18.32 -18.47 -3.14
N GLU A 387 18.64 -19.50 -3.92
CA GLU A 387 17.89 -20.77 -4.01
C GLU A 387 16.38 -20.58 -4.19
N ILE A 388 16.01 -19.59 -5.02
CA ILE A 388 14.61 -19.27 -5.35
C ILE A 388 14.31 -19.58 -6.80
N GLN A 389 13.02 -19.71 -7.12
CA GLN A 389 12.57 -19.86 -8.50
C GLN A 389 12.90 -18.60 -9.32
N GLU A 390 13.26 -18.75 -10.59
CA GLU A 390 13.64 -17.63 -11.47
C GLU A 390 12.55 -16.55 -11.57
N ARG A 391 11.27 -16.94 -11.52
CA ARG A 391 10.14 -16.01 -11.45
C ARG A 391 10.18 -15.09 -10.23
N SER A 392 10.71 -15.57 -9.09
CA SER A 392 10.85 -14.80 -7.86
C SER A 392 12.03 -13.85 -7.94
N ALA A 393 13.15 -14.30 -8.51
CA ALA A 393 14.31 -13.45 -8.77
C ALA A 393 13.99 -12.32 -9.76
N ARG A 394 13.24 -12.61 -10.84
CA ARG A 394 12.72 -11.58 -11.77
C ARG A 394 11.84 -10.55 -11.05
N ARG A 395 11.01 -10.99 -10.10
CA ARG A 395 10.14 -10.12 -9.29
C ARG A 395 10.96 -9.23 -8.35
N LEU A 396 12.02 -9.77 -7.75
CA LEU A 396 12.94 -9.03 -6.88
C LEU A 396 13.68 -7.94 -7.68
N LEU A 397 14.25 -8.28 -8.83
CA LEU A 397 14.90 -7.33 -9.74
C LEU A 397 13.94 -6.24 -10.23
N LYS A 398 12.70 -6.59 -10.59
CA LYS A 398 11.67 -5.61 -10.95
C LYS A 398 11.29 -4.68 -9.79
N ARG A 399 11.35 -5.15 -8.54
CA ARG A 399 11.07 -4.33 -7.36
C ARG A 399 12.24 -3.37 -7.07
N LEU A 400 13.48 -3.82 -7.25
CA LEU A 400 14.67 -2.96 -7.19
C LEU A 400 14.67 -1.91 -8.30
N GLU A 401 14.26 -2.29 -9.52
CA GLU A 401 14.13 -1.38 -10.66
C GLU A 401 13.11 -0.28 -10.41
N ARG A 402 11.93 -0.62 -9.90
CA ARG A 402 10.88 0.35 -9.52
C ARG A 402 11.33 1.35 -8.46
N ALA A 403 12.30 0.98 -7.66
CA ALA A 403 12.82 1.82 -6.61
C ALA A 403 14.16 2.49 -6.94
N GLY A 404 14.61 2.38 -8.19
CA GLY A 404 15.85 2.99 -8.67
C GLY A 404 17.13 2.32 -8.17
N ALA A 405 17.05 1.16 -7.52
CA ALA A 405 18.19 0.39 -7.03
C ALA A 405 18.71 -0.64 -8.06
N ALA A 406 18.01 -0.80 -9.19
CA ALA A 406 18.47 -1.63 -10.31
C ALA A 406 18.13 -0.98 -11.66
N VAL A 407 19.01 -1.12 -12.64
CA VAL A 407 18.81 -0.60 -14.01
C VAL A 407 19.05 -1.73 -15.01
N PRO A 408 18.12 -2.02 -15.94
CA PRO A 408 18.38 -3.01 -16.99
C PRO A 408 19.45 -2.47 -17.97
N ILE A 409 20.57 -3.18 -18.09
CA ILE A 409 21.75 -2.75 -18.89
C ILE A 409 21.95 -3.56 -20.17
N GLY A 410 21.13 -4.59 -20.43
CA GLY A 410 21.17 -5.36 -21.68
C GLY A 410 20.55 -6.75 -21.58
N THR A 411 20.81 -7.59 -22.58
CA THR A 411 20.41 -9.00 -22.61
C THR A 411 21.60 -9.89 -22.99
N LEU A 412 21.78 -11.01 -22.28
CA LEU A 412 22.79 -12.01 -22.63
C LEU A 412 22.27 -12.87 -23.81
N ASN A 413 22.94 -12.78 -24.96
CA ASN A 413 22.65 -13.62 -26.13
C ASN A 413 23.48 -14.91 -26.05
N GLU A 414 23.09 -15.83 -25.16
CA GLU A 414 23.66 -17.17 -25.12
C GLU A 414 22.67 -18.16 -25.75
N GLY A 415 22.79 -18.37 -27.07
CA GLY A 415 22.47 -19.58 -27.85
C GLY A 415 21.28 -20.52 -27.53
N GLN A 416 20.39 -20.24 -26.59
CA GLN A 416 19.32 -21.12 -26.14
C GLN A 416 17.96 -20.63 -26.64
N MET A 417 17.08 -21.57 -27.02
CA MET A 417 15.70 -21.26 -27.39
C MET A 417 14.93 -20.69 -26.19
N GLY A 418 14.67 -19.38 -26.22
CA GLY A 418 13.91 -18.66 -25.20
C GLY A 418 14.04 -17.14 -25.35
N ARG A 419 13.29 -16.37 -24.52
CA ARG A 419 13.48 -14.90 -24.42
C ARG A 419 14.84 -14.65 -23.74
N PRO A 420 15.74 -13.84 -24.31
CA PRO A 420 17.07 -13.58 -23.73
C PRO A 420 16.98 -13.09 -22.28
N PRO A 421 17.80 -13.60 -21.35
CA PRO A 421 17.83 -13.11 -19.98
C PRO A 421 18.30 -11.65 -19.94
N VAL A 422 17.53 -10.82 -19.25
CA VAL A 422 17.83 -9.39 -19.03
C VAL A 422 18.87 -9.27 -17.93
N VAL A 423 19.93 -8.52 -18.20
CA VAL A 423 21.00 -8.19 -17.26
C VAL A 423 20.66 -6.87 -16.57
N TYR A 424 20.73 -6.84 -15.25
CA TYR A 424 20.52 -5.65 -14.44
C TYR A 424 21.84 -5.21 -13.82
N HIS A 425 22.10 -3.91 -13.76
CA HIS A 425 23.07 -3.31 -12.85
C HIS A 425 22.35 -2.97 -11.56
N VAL A 426 22.77 -3.52 -10.44
CA VAL A 426 22.14 -3.31 -9.13
C VAL A 426 23.10 -2.53 -8.25
N GLU A 427 22.64 -1.39 -7.74
CA GLU A 427 23.43 -0.53 -6.86
C GLU A 427 22.62 -0.23 -5.60
N LEU A 428 23.09 -0.76 -4.47
CA LEU A 428 22.50 -0.56 -3.16
C LEU A 428 23.35 0.47 -2.42
N ALA A 429 22.99 1.75 -2.55
CA ALA A 429 23.61 2.84 -1.79
C ALA A 429 23.71 2.54 -0.28
#